data_AF-A0AAV3PTD0-F1
#
_entry.id   AF-A0AAV3PTD0-F1
#
_cell.length_a   1.000
_cell.length_b   1.000
_cell.length_c   1.000
_cell.angle_alpha   90.00
_cell.angle_beta   90.00
_cell.angle_gamma   90.00
#
_symmetry.space_group_name_H-M   'P 1'
#
loop_
_entity.id
_entity.type
_entity.pdbx_description
1 polymer ?
#
loop_
_entity_poly.entity_id
_entity_poly.type
_entity_poly.pdbx_seq_one_letter_code
_entity_poly.pdbx_strand_id
1 'polypeptide(L)'
;MPFTARLNGVHIPVGFILPQFTQYSGIRDPQKHLKDFLAQMTITTNDMDIYAKAFPNRLTGAALDWYMELLPDSIDSYAHTADAFIFKYNTSIANKQDERTLMDLQQFTRESLRDFHERYKAILNNIPSIDNKIAYMAFYRELNYGKLKKALVLETPLRKDDLTKMVNKHIDLENLQRKEGPSGDLREKLSRKDNQGHSEKPIWDRLRDMGQSFRKRAYSPPRRELVHCAQPISQQPMAGQIPLRVAISDIYSQMANK
;
A
#
# COMPACT_ATOMS: atom_id res chain seq x y z
N MET A 1 13.68 -29.16 -0.31
CA MET A 1 12.40 -29.05 -1.03
C MET A 1 11.27 -29.14 -0.02
N PRO A 2 10.19 -28.34 -0.14
CA PRO A 2 9.11 -28.26 0.84
C PRO A 2 8.10 -29.44 0.74
N PHE A 3 8.52 -30.57 0.17
CA PHE A 3 7.64 -31.71 -0.11
C PHE A 3 7.50 -32.64 1.10
N THR A 4 6.31 -33.20 1.27
CA THR A 4 6.08 -34.31 2.21
C THR A 4 6.87 -35.56 1.82
N ALA A 5 7.01 -36.49 2.76
CA ALA A 5 7.59 -37.82 2.50
C ALA A 5 6.92 -38.55 1.31
N ARG A 6 5.61 -38.39 1.15
CA ARG A 6 4.82 -38.96 0.04
C ARG A 6 5.35 -38.49 -1.31
N LEU A 7 5.42 -37.17 -1.52
CA LEU A 7 5.93 -36.60 -2.78
C LEU A 7 7.43 -36.83 -2.99
N ASN A 8 8.22 -36.85 -1.90
CA ASN A 8 9.63 -37.20 -2.00
C ASN A 8 9.80 -38.63 -2.55
N GLY A 9 8.95 -39.57 -2.15
CA GLY A 9 8.94 -40.96 -2.63
C GLY A 9 8.45 -41.17 -4.06
N VAL A 10 7.80 -40.19 -4.69
CA VAL A 10 7.32 -40.32 -6.08
C VAL A 10 8.50 -40.38 -7.06
N HIS A 11 8.56 -41.43 -7.88
CA HIS A 11 9.62 -41.62 -8.85
C HIS A 11 9.30 -40.93 -10.18
N ILE A 12 10.21 -40.09 -10.68
CA ILE A 12 10.08 -39.50 -12.01
C ILE A 12 10.59 -40.51 -13.05
N PRO A 13 9.80 -40.90 -14.06
CA PRO A 13 10.22 -41.89 -15.07
C PRO A 13 11.55 -41.53 -15.72
N VAL A 14 12.39 -42.55 -15.94
CA VAL A 14 13.67 -42.39 -16.66
C VAL A 14 13.36 -41.93 -18.09
N GLY A 15 14.04 -40.87 -18.54
CA GLY A 15 13.79 -40.26 -19.85
C GLY A 15 12.65 -39.25 -19.87
N PHE A 16 12.04 -38.90 -18.73
CA PHE A 16 11.11 -37.79 -18.64
C PHE A 16 11.79 -36.48 -19.05
N ILE A 17 11.28 -35.84 -20.10
CA ILE A 17 11.74 -34.54 -20.57
C ILE A 17 10.73 -33.50 -20.12
N LEU A 18 11.17 -32.57 -19.28
CA LEU A 18 10.32 -31.50 -18.82
C LEU A 18 10.11 -30.47 -19.95
N PRO A 19 8.87 -30.18 -20.39
CA PRO A 19 8.60 -29.27 -21.51
C PRO A 19 9.21 -27.88 -21.27
N GLN A 20 9.96 -27.35 -22.23
CA GLN A 20 10.55 -26.03 -22.09
C GLN A 20 9.51 -24.93 -22.34
N PHE A 21 9.35 -24.03 -21.37
CA PHE A 21 8.60 -22.80 -21.52
C PHE A 21 9.16 -21.74 -20.57
N THR A 22 8.69 -20.50 -20.71
CA THR A 22 9.27 -19.36 -20.00
C THR A 22 9.07 -19.47 -18.49
N GLN A 23 10.17 -19.47 -17.74
CA GLN A 23 10.18 -19.49 -16.27
C GLN A 23 9.51 -18.24 -15.68
N TYR A 24 8.93 -18.39 -14.50
CA TYR A 24 8.26 -17.32 -13.77
C TYR A 24 9.18 -16.63 -12.77
N SER A 25 9.32 -15.31 -12.89
CA SER A 25 10.18 -14.49 -12.02
C SER A 25 9.43 -13.72 -10.93
N GLY A 26 8.10 -13.80 -10.86
CA GLY A 26 7.30 -13.04 -9.88
C GLY A 26 6.60 -11.78 -10.41
N ILE A 27 6.62 -11.54 -11.73
CA ILE A 27 6.12 -10.29 -12.34
C ILE A 27 4.87 -10.51 -13.19
N ARG A 28 4.82 -11.62 -13.94
CA ARG A 28 3.75 -11.91 -14.90
C ARG A 28 2.50 -12.43 -14.19
N ASP A 29 1.37 -12.49 -14.85
CA ASP A 29 0.15 -13.09 -14.29
C ASP A 29 0.38 -14.55 -13.84
N PRO A 30 0.22 -14.88 -12.54
CA PRO A 30 0.43 -16.22 -12.00
C PRO A 30 -0.68 -17.20 -12.42
N GLN A 31 -1.92 -16.73 -12.63
CA GLN A 31 -3.01 -17.58 -13.11
C GLN A 31 -2.74 -18.03 -14.54
N LYS A 32 -2.30 -17.10 -15.40
CA LYS A 32 -1.86 -17.45 -16.75
C LYS A 32 -0.67 -18.41 -16.71
N HIS A 33 0.31 -18.18 -15.83
CA HIS A 33 1.48 -19.06 -15.73
C HIS A 33 1.10 -20.50 -15.32
N LEU A 34 0.18 -20.69 -14.36
CA LEU A 34 -0.31 -22.02 -14.00
C LEU A 34 -1.03 -22.70 -15.16
N LYS A 35 -1.85 -21.98 -15.92
CA LYS A 35 -2.53 -22.52 -17.11
C LYS A 35 -1.54 -22.96 -18.18
N ASP A 36 -0.54 -22.11 -18.45
CA ASP A 36 0.52 -22.44 -19.41
C ASP A 36 1.31 -23.67 -18.94
N PHE A 37 1.66 -23.76 -17.65
CA PHE A 37 2.35 -24.93 -17.08
C PHE A 37 1.52 -26.21 -17.21
N LEU A 38 0.24 -26.17 -16.85
CA LEU A 38 -0.67 -27.29 -16.96
C LEU A 38 -0.75 -27.81 -18.40
N ALA A 39 -0.99 -26.91 -19.36
CA ALA A 39 -1.11 -27.26 -20.78
C ALA A 39 0.17 -27.91 -21.35
N GLN A 40 1.34 -27.53 -20.83
CA GLN A 40 2.60 -28.14 -21.22
C GLN A 40 2.80 -29.50 -20.56
N MET A 41 2.54 -29.60 -19.25
CA MET A 41 2.74 -30.85 -18.51
C MET A 41 1.84 -31.98 -18.99
N THR A 42 0.59 -31.68 -19.38
CA THR A 42 -0.37 -32.67 -19.92
C THR A 42 0.11 -33.35 -21.20
N ILE A 43 1.07 -32.76 -21.93
CA ILE A 43 1.68 -33.40 -23.10
C ILE A 43 2.61 -34.54 -22.68
N THR A 44 3.19 -34.47 -21.48
CA THR A 44 4.26 -35.37 -21.02
C THR A 44 3.81 -36.39 -19.99
N THR A 45 2.81 -36.07 -19.18
CA THR A 45 2.30 -36.98 -18.14
C THR A 45 0.92 -36.52 -17.67
N ASN A 46 0.13 -37.45 -17.13
CA ASN A 46 -1.12 -37.17 -16.42
C ASN A 46 -0.96 -37.29 -14.90
N ASP A 47 0.25 -37.57 -14.41
CA ASP A 47 0.54 -37.72 -12.99
C ASP A 47 0.80 -36.35 -12.33
N MET A 48 -0.18 -35.88 -11.57
CA MET A 48 -0.12 -34.60 -10.87
C MET A 48 0.97 -34.54 -9.79
N ASP A 49 1.45 -35.66 -9.26
CA ASP A 49 2.57 -35.65 -8.32
C ASP A 49 3.88 -35.30 -9.05
N ILE A 50 4.03 -35.72 -10.31
CA ILE A 50 5.14 -35.26 -11.17
C ILE A 50 5.02 -33.76 -11.45
N TYR A 51 3.81 -33.21 -11.57
CA TYR A 51 3.61 -31.77 -11.76
C TYR A 51 4.13 -30.98 -10.55
N ALA A 52 3.83 -31.45 -9.33
CA ALA A 52 4.32 -30.84 -8.10
C ALA A 52 5.86 -30.82 -8.05
N LYS A 53 6.51 -31.95 -8.39
CA LYS A 53 7.97 -32.06 -8.41
C LYS A 53 8.63 -31.25 -9.51
N ALA A 54 7.95 -31.10 -10.65
CA ALA A 54 8.42 -30.37 -11.79
C ALA A 54 8.34 -28.84 -11.61
N PHE A 55 7.30 -28.36 -10.92
CA PHE A 55 6.96 -26.94 -10.81
C PHE A 55 8.12 -26.01 -10.40
N PRO A 56 9.00 -26.37 -9.44
CA PRO A 56 10.09 -25.48 -9.01
C PRO A 56 11.08 -25.16 -10.13
N ASN A 57 11.28 -26.07 -11.09
CA ASN A 57 12.11 -25.83 -12.27
C ASN A 57 11.53 -24.78 -13.22
N ARG A 58 10.26 -24.41 -13.02
CA ARG A 58 9.52 -23.41 -13.78
C ARG A 58 9.49 -22.05 -13.11
N LEU A 59 10.18 -21.92 -11.99
CA LEU A 59 10.41 -20.66 -11.28
C LEU A 59 11.85 -20.18 -11.49
N THR A 60 12.07 -18.88 -11.33
CA THR A 60 13.39 -18.26 -11.38
C THR A 60 13.44 -17.02 -10.48
N GLY A 61 14.64 -16.62 -10.07
CA GLY A 61 14.88 -15.48 -9.17
C GLY A 61 13.99 -15.54 -7.92
N ALA A 62 13.37 -14.41 -7.58
CA ALA A 62 12.56 -14.25 -6.36
C ALA A 62 11.40 -15.26 -6.23
N ALA A 63 10.91 -15.83 -7.34
CA ALA A 63 9.89 -16.88 -7.29
C ALA A 63 10.44 -18.24 -6.88
N LEU A 64 11.65 -18.56 -7.34
CA LEU A 64 12.33 -19.77 -6.92
C LEU A 64 12.77 -19.66 -5.46
N ASP A 65 13.32 -18.52 -5.06
CA ASP A 65 13.77 -18.26 -3.69
C ASP A 65 12.61 -18.44 -2.70
N TRP A 66 11.46 -17.80 -2.96
CA TRP A 66 10.26 -17.97 -2.15
C TRP A 66 9.81 -19.43 -2.06
N TYR A 67 9.86 -20.18 -3.16
CA TYR A 67 9.44 -21.58 -3.15
C TYR A 67 10.36 -22.43 -2.27
N MET A 68 11.65 -22.15 -2.26
CA MET A 68 12.64 -22.84 -1.42
C MET A 68 12.51 -22.47 0.07
N GLU A 69 11.97 -21.30 0.38
CA GLU A 69 11.67 -20.83 1.74
C GLU A 69 10.35 -21.37 2.33
N LEU A 70 9.55 -22.08 1.54
CA LEU A 70 8.34 -22.73 2.06
C LEU A 70 8.69 -23.70 3.19
N LEU A 71 7.77 -23.83 4.14
CA LEU A 71 7.95 -24.71 5.29
C LEU A 71 8.24 -26.15 4.82
N PRO A 72 9.17 -26.86 5.48
CA PRO A 72 9.37 -28.29 5.23
C PRO A 72 8.04 -29.05 5.36
N ASP A 73 7.86 -30.08 4.53
CA ASP A 73 6.67 -30.95 4.52
C ASP A 73 5.32 -30.22 4.31
N SER A 74 5.32 -29.02 3.75
CA SER A 74 4.09 -28.22 3.54
C SER A 74 3.36 -28.53 2.23
N ILE A 75 4.08 -29.03 1.22
CA ILE A 75 3.55 -29.36 -0.10
C ILE A 75 3.35 -30.87 -0.17
N ASP A 76 2.09 -31.30 -0.19
CA ASP A 76 1.74 -32.70 -0.36
C ASP A 76 1.20 -33.00 -1.76
N SER A 77 0.79 -32.00 -2.56
CA SER A 77 0.25 -32.23 -3.90
C SER A 77 0.53 -31.06 -4.83
N TYR A 78 0.27 -31.24 -6.13
CA TYR A 78 0.30 -30.12 -7.07
C TYR A 78 -0.76 -29.06 -6.74
N ALA A 79 -1.91 -29.47 -6.21
CA ALA A 79 -2.93 -28.53 -5.72
C ALA A 79 -2.35 -27.61 -4.64
N HIS A 80 -1.66 -28.16 -3.62
CA HIS A 80 -1.01 -27.34 -2.59
C HIS A 80 0.03 -26.37 -3.18
N THR A 81 0.78 -26.82 -4.20
CA THR A 81 1.74 -25.97 -4.92
C THR A 81 1.03 -24.80 -5.63
N ALA A 82 -0.03 -25.09 -6.38
CA ALA A 82 -0.81 -24.09 -7.10
C ALA A 82 -1.45 -23.08 -6.14
N ASP A 83 -2.05 -23.56 -5.04
CA ASP A 83 -2.68 -22.73 -4.02
C ASP A 83 -1.68 -21.76 -3.38
N ALA A 84 -0.54 -22.29 -2.92
CA ALA A 84 0.51 -21.47 -2.30
C ALA A 84 1.07 -20.43 -3.31
N PHE A 85 1.25 -20.83 -4.56
CA PHE A 85 1.77 -19.97 -5.62
C PHE A 85 0.81 -18.83 -5.97
N ILE A 86 -0.47 -19.14 -6.16
CA ILE A 86 -1.50 -18.13 -6.40
C ILE A 86 -1.61 -17.20 -5.20
N PHE A 87 -1.66 -17.73 -3.99
CA PHE A 87 -1.74 -16.92 -2.78
C PHE A 87 -0.56 -15.93 -2.70
N LYS A 88 0.67 -16.37 -2.99
CA LYS A 88 1.85 -15.50 -2.98
C LYS A 88 1.81 -14.43 -4.06
N TYR A 89 1.56 -14.82 -5.32
CA TYR A 89 1.81 -13.96 -6.47
C TYR A 89 0.58 -13.24 -7.01
N ASN A 90 -0.62 -13.73 -6.75
CA ASN A 90 -1.85 -13.01 -7.13
C ASN A 90 -2.01 -11.75 -6.26
N THR A 91 -1.74 -11.89 -4.95
CA THR A 91 -1.65 -10.75 -4.03
C THR A 91 -0.51 -9.81 -4.41
N SER A 92 0.65 -10.31 -4.85
CA SER A 92 1.77 -9.43 -5.24
C SER A 92 1.47 -8.57 -6.47
N ILE A 93 0.66 -9.03 -7.43
CA ILE A 93 0.33 -8.26 -8.63
C ILE A 93 -0.78 -7.26 -8.35
N ALA A 94 -1.82 -7.68 -7.62
CA ALA A 94 -2.86 -6.77 -7.15
C ALA A 94 -2.25 -5.60 -6.36
N ASN A 95 -1.37 -5.92 -5.38
CA ASN A 95 -0.71 -4.90 -4.57
C ASN A 95 0.15 -3.95 -5.41
N LYS A 96 0.91 -4.44 -6.40
CA LYS A 96 1.73 -3.58 -7.27
C LYS A 96 0.87 -2.67 -8.13
N GLN A 97 -0.27 -3.15 -8.61
CA GLN A 97 -1.21 -2.35 -9.39
C GLN A 97 -1.89 -1.29 -8.50
N ASP A 98 -2.28 -1.65 -7.28
CA ASP A 98 -2.84 -0.70 -6.32
C ASP A 98 -1.80 0.32 -5.85
N GLU A 99 -0.54 -0.07 -5.61
CA GLU A 99 0.57 0.84 -5.33
C GLU A 99 0.79 1.83 -6.48
N ARG A 100 0.76 1.35 -7.73
CA ARG A 100 0.84 2.24 -8.90
C ARG A 100 -0.35 3.19 -8.97
N THR A 101 -1.55 2.66 -8.76
CA THR A 101 -2.79 3.47 -8.75
C THR A 101 -2.75 4.51 -7.64
N LEU A 102 -2.18 4.17 -6.48
CA LEU A 102 -1.95 5.09 -5.36
C LEU A 102 -0.96 6.20 -5.73
N MET A 103 0.11 5.88 -6.45
CA MET A 103 1.12 6.84 -6.92
C MET A 103 0.62 7.75 -8.05
N ASP A 104 -0.39 7.32 -8.80
CA ASP A 104 -1.02 8.09 -9.87
C ASP A 104 -2.27 8.86 -9.38
N LEU A 105 -2.65 8.72 -8.11
CA LEU A 105 -3.90 9.24 -7.56
C LEU A 105 -3.85 10.76 -7.31
N GLN A 106 -4.36 11.57 -8.23
CA GLN A 106 -4.40 13.03 -8.09
C GLN A 106 -5.68 13.59 -7.49
N GLN A 107 -5.54 14.61 -6.64
CA GLN A 107 -6.68 15.45 -6.23
C GLN A 107 -7.06 16.37 -7.39
N PHE A 108 -8.30 16.29 -7.87
CA PHE A 108 -8.75 17.16 -8.96
C PHE A 108 -8.96 18.61 -8.48
N THR A 109 -8.85 19.59 -9.39
CA THR A 109 -8.89 21.04 -9.08
C THR A 109 -10.14 21.50 -8.32
N ARG A 110 -11.28 20.81 -8.51
CA ARG A 110 -12.56 21.12 -7.86
C ARG A 110 -13.03 20.03 -6.89
N GLU A 111 -12.19 19.03 -6.65
CA GLU A 111 -12.52 17.94 -5.76
C GLU A 111 -12.33 18.36 -4.30
N SER A 112 -13.32 18.05 -3.46
CA SER A 112 -13.21 18.33 -2.02
C SER A 112 -12.13 17.47 -1.38
N LEU A 113 -11.54 17.94 -0.28
CA LEU A 113 -10.55 17.15 0.44
C LEU A 113 -11.14 15.81 0.95
N ARG A 114 -12.45 15.81 1.27
CA ARG A 114 -13.16 14.60 1.69
C ARG A 114 -13.20 13.55 0.59
N ASP A 115 -13.64 13.92 -0.61
CA ASP A 115 -13.80 12.97 -1.71
C ASP A 115 -12.44 12.38 -2.12
N PHE A 116 -11.41 13.23 -2.18
CA PHE A 116 -10.03 12.78 -2.43
C PHE A 116 -9.55 11.79 -1.36
N HIS A 117 -9.75 12.12 -0.08
CA HIS A 117 -9.31 11.26 1.02
C HIS A 117 -10.03 9.91 1.05
N GLU A 118 -11.32 9.86 0.70
CA GLU A 118 -12.04 8.59 0.61
C GLU A 118 -11.54 7.72 -0.56
N ARG A 119 -11.26 8.30 -1.74
CA ARG A 119 -10.63 7.56 -2.84
C ARG A 119 -9.26 7.02 -2.45
N TYR A 120 -8.45 7.84 -1.78
CA TYR A 120 -7.14 7.44 -1.27
C TYR A 120 -7.23 6.27 -0.28
N LYS A 121 -8.16 6.33 0.68
CA LYS A 121 -8.41 5.24 1.64
C LYS A 121 -8.87 3.96 0.94
N ALA A 122 -9.74 4.07 -0.06
CA ALA A 122 -10.23 2.90 -0.79
C ALA A 122 -9.08 2.12 -1.45
N ILE A 123 -8.12 2.81 -2.07
CA ILE A 123 -6.95 2.17 -2.68
C ILE A 123 -6.00 1.63 -1.60
N LEU A 124 -5.74 2.40 -0.54
CA LEU A 124 -4.87 1.95 0.56
C LEU A 124 -5.34 0.65 1.22
N ASN A 125 -6.66 0.47 1.36
CA ASN A 125 -7.24 -0.72 1.99
C ASN A 125 -6.97 -2.00 1.18
N ASN A 126 -6.67 -1.89 -0.11
CA ASN A 126 -6.34 -3.03 -0.96
C ASN A 126 -4.85 -3.44 -0.88
N ILE A 127 -4.00 -2.61 -0.26
CA ILE A 127 -2.55 -2.86 -0.15
C ILE A 127 -2.21 -3.33 1.26
N PRO A 128 -2.14 -4.65 1.52
CA PRO A 128 -1.77 -5.17 2.84
C PRO A 128 -0.35 -4.73 3.21
N SER A 129 -0.21 -4.15 4.41
CA SER A 129 1.07 -3.78 5.01
C SER A 129 1.92 -2.73 4.26
N ILE A 130 1.30 -1.74 3.61
CA ILE A 130 2.04 -0.61 3.03
C ILE A 130 2.77 0.22 4.09
N ASP A 131 4.03 0.55 3.81
CA ASP A 131 4.88 1.38 4.68
C ASP A 131 4.29 2.79 4.89
N ASN A 132 4.38 3.31 6.13
CA ASN A 132 3.78 4.58 6.51
C ASN A 132 4.38 5.77 5.72
N LYS A 133 5.68 5.72 5.42
CA LYS A 133 6.36 6.77 4.66
C LYS A 133 5.93 6.73 3.21
N ILE A 134 5.77 5.55 2.62
CA ILE A 134 5.25 5.38 1.25
C ILE A 134 3.82 5.93 1.15
N ALA A 135 2.95 5.55 2.08
CA ALA A 135 1.57 6.04 2.14
C ALA A 135 1.54 7.58 2.26
N TYR A 136 2.28 8.15 3.22
CA TYR A 136 2.39 9.61 3.38
C TYR A 136 2.89 10.30 2.10
N MET A 137 3.95 9.80 1.48
CA MET A 137 4.54 10.40 0.28
C MET A 137 3.56 10.40 -0.89
N ALA A 138 2.83 9.29 -1.10
CA ALA A 138 1.81 9.21 -2.13
C ALA A 138 0.68 10.23 -1.89
N PHE A 139 0.18 10.33 -0.65
CA PHE A 139 -0.83 11.33 -0.30
C PHE A 139 -0.33 12.76 -0.52
N TYR A 140 0.86 13.09 -0.02
CA TYR A 140 1.42 14.43 -0.07
C TYR A 140 1.70 14.90 -1.51
N ARG A 141 2.30 14.03 -2.34
CA ARG A 141 2.68 14.38 -3.72
C ARG A 141 1.45 14.84 -4.50
N GLU A 142 0.37 14.08 -4.39
CA GLU A 142 -0.79 14.21 -5.26
C GLU A 142 -1.91 15.11 -4.69
N LEU A 143 -1.75 15.60 -3.45
CA LEU A 143 -2.64 16.59 -2.83
C LEU A 143 -2.44 17.98 -3.48
N ASN A 144 -3.53 18.72 -3.71
CA ASN A 144 -3.43 20.09 -4.20
C ASN A 144 -2.79 21.02 -3.16
N TYR A 145 -2.09 22.06 -3.63
CA TYR A 145 -1.47 23.03 -2.74
C TYR A 145 -2.52 23.79 -1.93
N GLY A 146 -2.35 23.88 -0.62
CA GLY A 146 -3.34 24.47 0.26
C GLY A 146 -2.94 24.43 1.74
N LYS A 147 -3.90 24.73 2.62
CA LYS A 147 -3.69 24.77 4.09
C LYS A 147 -3.17 23.43 4.62
N LEU A 148 -3.80 22.32 4.19
CA LEU A 148 -3.39 20.97 4.59
C LEU A 148 -1.97 20.63 4.10
N LYS A 149 -1.65 20.87 2.82
CA LYS A 149 -0.31 20.55 2.27
C LYS A 149 0.81 21.26 3.02
N LYS A 150 0.58 22.50 3.48
CA LYS A 150 1.50 23.23 4.36
C LYS A 150 1.61 22.61 5.76
N ALA A 151 0.48 22.28 6.38
CA ALA A 151 0.45 21.66 7.70
C ALA A 151 1.19 20.31 7.72
N LEU A 152 1.03 19.51 6.66
CA LEU A 152 1.73 18.22 6.53
C LEU A 152 3.25 18.35 6.50
N VAL A 153 3.80 19.40 5.89
CA VAL A 153 5.26 19.66 5.92
C VAL A 153 5.72 20.04 7.33
N LEU A 154 4.92 20.80 8.07
CA LEU A 154 5.28 21.29 9.40
C LEU A 154 5.19 20.19 10.46
N GLU A 155 4.14 19.39 10.43
CA GLU A 155 3.87 18.37 11.46
C GLU A 155 4.40 16.98 11.08
N THR A 156 4.63 16.70 9.78
CA THR A 156 5.13 15.44 9.20
C THR A 156 4.64 14.19 9.96
N PRO A 157 3.42 13.70 9.69
CA PRO A 157 2.87 12.56 10.41
C PRO A 157 3.70 11.30 10.17
N LEU A 158 4.13 10.65 11.26
CA LEU A 158 4.94 9.43 11.23
C LEU A 158 4.09 8.16 11.08
N ARG A 159 2.78 8.25 11.38
CA ARG A 159 1.82 7.16 11.34
C ARG A 159 0.61 7.52 10.48
N LYS A 160 0.01 6.51 9.85
CA LYS A 160 -1.22 6.67 9.05
C LYS A 160 -2.35 7.31 9.85
N ASP A 161 -2.51 6.92 11.12
CA ASP A 161 -3.56 7.47 11.98
C ASP A 161 -3.41 8.97 12.22
N ASP A 162 -2.17 9.45 12.35
CA ASP A 162 -1.88 10.88 12.54
C ASP A 162 -2.20 11.66 11.26
N LEU A 163 -1.84 11.10 10.09
CA LEU A 163 -2.24 11.64 8.79
C LEU A 163 -3.76 11.73 8.69
N THR A 164 -4.49 10.66 8.99
CA THR A 164 -5.96 10.63 8.94
C THR A 164 -6.59 11.67 9.87
N LYS A 165 -6.07 11.83 11.10
CA LYS A 165 -6.54 12.87 12.03
C LYS A 165 -6.34 14.27 11.47
N MET A 166 -5.16 14.55 10.93
CA MET A 166 -4.86 15.85 10.32
C MET A 166 -5.77 16.15 9.12
N VAL A 167 -6.02 15.16 8.27
CA VAL A 167 -6.90 15.30 7.11
C VAL A 167 -8.34 15.60 7.57
N ASN A 168 -8.87 14.83 8.50
CA ASN A 168 -10.23 15.03 9.03
C ASN A 168 -10.41 16.43 9.65
N LYS A 169 -9.43 16.89 10.44
CA LYS A 169 -9.43 18.27 10.98
C LYS A 169 -9.53 19.32 9.87
N HIS A 170 -8.84 19.12 8.75
CA HIS A 170 -8.89 20.06 7.63
C HIS A 170 -10.18 19.95 6.80
N ILE A 171 -10.77 18.76 6.70
CA ILE A 171 -12.10 18.56 6.11
C ILE A 171 -13.15 19.35 6.91
N ASP A 172 -13.10 19.30 8.24
CA ASP A 172 -14.04 20.03 9.10
C ASP A 172 -13.88 21.55 8.93
N LEU A 173 -12.64 22.04 8.84
CA LEU A 173 -12.35 23.46 8.57
C LEU A 173 -12.84 23.92 7.19
N GLU A 174 -12.76 23.07 6.16
CA GLU A 174 -13.30 23.37 4.83
C GLU A 174 -14.83 23.46 4.88
N ASN A 175 -15.49 22.53 5.58
CA ASN A 175 -16.94 22.51 5.73
C ASN A 175 -17.49 23.72 6.50
N LEU A 176 -16.78 24.20 7.53
CA LEU A 176 -17.13 25.42 8.26
C LEU A 176 -17.09 26.65 7.33
N GLN A 177 -16.02 26.79 6.54
CA GLN A 177 -15.87 27.91 5.60
C GLN A 177 -16.94 27.91 4.49
N ARG A 178 -17.39 26.73 4.03
CA ARG A 178 -18.49 26.63 3.04
C ARG A 178 -19.84 27.06 3.62
N LYS A 179 -20.09 26.80 4.91
CA LYS A 179 -21.33 27.22 5.60
C LYS A 179 -21.39 28.74 5.83
N GLU A 180 -20.25 29.43 5.77
CA GLU A 180 -20.14 30.88 6.00
C GLU A 180 -20.06 31.75 4.72
N GLY A 181 -20.38 31.20 3.52
CA GLY A 181 -20.39 31.95 2.25
C GLY A 181 -21.68 32.75 1.97
N PRO A 182 -21.61 33.77 1.08
CA PRO A 182 -21.79 35.19 1.39
C PRO A 182 -23.25 35.55 1.72
N SER A 183 -23.57 35.74 3.00
CA SER A 183 -24.83 36.37 3.41
C SER A 183 -24.52 37.73 4.04
N GLY A 184 -24.80 38.78 3.27
CA GLY A 184 -24.70 40.19 3.68
C GLY A 184 -25.76 40.59 4.72
N ASP A 185 -25.93 39.81 5.79
CA ASP A 185 -27.02 39.99 6.76
C ASP A 185 -26.60 39.74 8.22
N LEU A 186 -25.29 39.74 8.52
CA LEU A 186 -24.83 39.74 9.92
C LEU A 186 -24.70 41.16 10.50
N ARG A 187 -24.73 42.20 9.66
CA ARG A 187 -24.64 43.60 10.11
C ARG A 187 -25.96 44.14 10.66
N GLU A 188 -27.10 43.56 10.26
CA GLU A 188 -28.42 44.02 10.70
C GLU A 188 -28.92 43.30 11.96
N LYS A 189 -28.49 42.07 12.22
CA LYS A 189 -28.94 41.27 13.38
C LYS A 189 -28.21 41.56 14.70
N LEU A 190 -27.14 42.34 14.67
CA LEU A 190 -26.44 42.81 15.88
C LEU A 190 -26.82 44.26 16.27
N SER A 191 -27.67 44.95 15.51
CA SER A 191 -28.06 46.34 15.78
C SER A 191 -29.27 46.48 16.71
N ARG A 192 -29.82 45.38 17.26
CA ARG A 192 -30.90 45.40 18.26
C ARG A 192 -30.49 44.68 19.54
N LYS A 193 -29.45 45.18 20.20
CA LYS A 193 -29.41 45.26 21.68
C LYS A 193 -28.20 46.07 22.15
N ASP A 194 -28.55 47.26 22.61
CA ASP A 194 -28.01 47.99 23.76
C ASP A 194 -26.58 48.54 23.72
N ASN A 195 -26.56 49.87 23.65
CA ASN A 195 -25.60 50.77 24.26
C ASN A 195 -25.23 50.34 25.69
N GLN A 196 -23.96 50.03 25.92
CA GLN A 196 -23.16 50.62 27.01
C GLN A 196 -21.68 50.34 26.74
N GLY A 197 -20.88 51.42 26.75
CA GLY A 197 -19.50 51.40 26.31
C GLY A 197 -18.54 50.75 27.31
N HIS A 198 -17.65 49.92 26.78
CA HIS A 198 -16.21 50.02 27.00
C HIS A 198 -15.51 49.29 25.83
N SER A 199 -14.68 50.03 25.09
CA SER A 199 -14.10 49.59 23.82
C SER A 199 -12.92 48.64 24.02
N GLU A 200 -13.19 47.33 24.07
CA GLU A 200 -12.14 46.33 23.83
C GLU A 200 -12.00 46.06 22.33
N LYS A 201 -10.79 46.25 21.79
CA LYS A 201 -10.49 45.96 20.38
C LYS A 201 -10.72 44.47 20.07
N PRO A 202 -11.33 44.14 18.90
CA PRO A 202 -11.59 42.77 18.49
C PRO A 202 -10.30 41.94 18.35
N ILE A 203 -10.42 40.63 18.55
CA ILE A 203 -9.30 39.65 18.56
C ILE A 203 -8.41 39.75 17.30
N TRP A 204 -8.98 40.13 16.15
CA TRP A 204 -8.23 40.31 14.91
C TRP A 204 -7.23 41.48 14.95
N ASP A 205 -7.48 42.52 15.75
CA ASP A 205 -6.54 43.63 15.95
C ASP A 205 -5.41 43.23 16.90
N ARG A 206 -5.67 42.39 17.92
CA ARG A 206 -4.62 41.81 18.79
C ARG A 206 -3.68 40.88 18.02
N LEU A 207 -4.22 40.09 17.08
CA LEU A 207 -3.46 39.20 16.21
C LEU A 207 -2.61 39.98 15.17
N ARG A 208 -3.05 41.17 14.77
CA ARG A 208 -2.31 42.07 13.87
C ARG A 208 -1.10 42.71 14.55
N ASP A 209 -1.24 43.10 15.82
CA ASP A 209 -0.14 43.69 16.60
C ASP A 209 0.94 42.65 16.96
N MET A 210 0.56 41.39 17.14
CA MET A 210 1.49 40.27 17.40
C MET A 210 2.33 39.88 16.16
N GLY A 211 1.79 40.11 14.95
CA GLY A 211 2.46 39.82 13.68
C GLY A 211 3.52 40.84 13.24
N GLN A 212 3.60 42.00 13.91
CA GLN A 212 4.55 43.06 13.56
C GLN A 212 5.87 43.00 14.37
N SER A 213 6.03 42.06 15.31
CA SER A 213 7.25 41.92 16.14
C SER A 213 8.32 40.96 15.62
N PHE A 214 8.20 40.37 14.42
CA PHE A 214 9.24 39.49 13.85
C PHE A 214 9.90 40.01 12.57
N ARG A 215 10.00 41.33 12.43
CA ARG A 215 10.99 41.95 11.53
C ARG A 215 11.97 42.80 12.35
N LYS A 216 12.96 42.14 12.93
CA LYS A 216 14.34 42.63 13.15
C LYS A 216 15.12 41.65 14.05
N ARG A 217 15.77 40.67 13.43
CA ARG A 217 17.10 40.23 13.84
C ARG A 217 17.76 39.49 12.68
N ALA A 218 18.71 40.16 12.03
CA ALA A 218 19.63 39.52 11.13
C ALA A 218 20.46 38.51 11.94
N TYR A 219 20.51 37.27 11.48
CA TYR A 219 21.46 36.28 12.00
C TYR A 219 22.43 35.95 10.87
N SER A 220 23.71 36.29 11.08
CA SER A 220 24.83 35.86 10.25
C SER A 220 25.21 34.41 10.61
N PRO A 221 25.54 33.54 9.65
CA PRO A 221 25.84 32.15 9.94
C PRO A 221 27.33 31.97 10.34
N PRO A 222 27.66 31.13 11.34
CA PRO A 222 29.01 30.61 11.50
C PRO A 222 29.25 29.34 10.66
N ARG A 223 30.51 29.16 10.27
CA ARG A 223 31.08 28.11 9.41
C ARG A 223 30.87 26.67 9.90
N ARG A 224 30.81 25.77 8.92
CA ARG A 224 30.88 24.29 9.03
C ARG A 224 32.12 23.82 9.80
N GLU A 225 31.94 22.81 10.64
CA GLU A 225 32.91 21.72 10.77
C GLU A 225 32.17 20.37 10.65
N LEU A 226 32.75 19.51 9.81
CA LEU A 226 32.33 18.14 9.52
C LEU A 226 32.78 17.25 10.67
N VAL A 227 31.86 16.46 11.25
CA VAL A 227 32.25 15.28 12.02
C VAL A 227 31.39 14.10 11.59
N HIS A 228 32.08 13.13 10.99
CA HIS A 228 31.64 11.76 10.76
C HIS A 228 31.22 11.09 12.08
N CYS A 229 30.20 10.22 12.02
CA CYS A 229 30.28 8.88 12.59
C CYS A 229 29.14 8.00 12.03
N ALA A 230 29.54 6.92 11.37
CA ALA A 230 28.71 5.77 11.01
C ALA A 230 28.62 4.81 12.21
N GLN A 231 27.48 4.14 12.47
CA GLN A 231 27.19 2.70 12.25
C GLN A 231 26.34 2.19 13.46
N PRO A 232 25.80 0.94 13.50
CA PRO A 232 25.09 0.15 12.49
C PRO A 232 23.77 -0.48 13.02
N ILE A 233 23.18 -1.31 12.15
CA ILE A 233 21.91 -2.07 12.16
C ILE A 233 21.76 -3.06 13.34
N SER A 234 20.53 -3.23 13.84
CA SER A 234 20.09 -4.47 14.51
C SER A 234 18.78 -4.99 13.89
N GLN A 235 18.85 -6.16 13.26
CA GLN A 235 17.71 -6.94 12.77
C GLN A 235 17.16 -7.83 13.90
N GLN A 236 15.84 -7.99 13.98
CA GLN A 236 15.21 -9.17 14.57
C GLN A 236 13.98 -9.61 13.74
N PRO A 237 13.72 -10.92 13.61
CA PRO A 237 12.73 -11.47 12.68
C PRO A 237 11.34 -11.58 13.33
N MET A 238 10.28 -11.39 12.53
CA MET A 238 8.91 -11.71 12.91
C MET A 238 8.56 -13.09 12.35
N ALA A 239 8.51 -14.09 13.23
CA ALA A 239 7.84 -15.35 12.95
C ALA A 239 6.33 -15.19 13.21
N GLY A 240 5.50 -15.57 12.23
CA GLY A 240 4.05 -15.56 12.35
C GLY A 240 3.41 -16.30 11.18
N GLN A 241 3.20 -17.60 11.36
CA GLN A 241 2.38 -18.43 10.47
C GLN A 241 0.90 -18.04 10.61
N ILE A 242 0.19 -17.96 9.49
CA ILE A 242 -1.29 -17.95 9.44
C ILE A 242 -1.73 -18.93 8.35
N PRO A 243 -2.67 -19.86 8.64
CA PRO A 243 -2.97 -21.00 7.79
C PRO A 243 -3.86 -20.64 6.59
N LEU A 244 -3.57 -21.29 5.46
CA LEU A 244 -4.35 -21.22 4.22
C LEU A 244 -5.65 -22.00 4.38
N ARG A 245 -6.79 -21.32 4.20
CA ARG A 245 -8.10 -21.97 3.97
C ARG A 245 -8.81 -21.30 2.78
N VAL A 246 -8.81 -22.03 1.66
CA VAL A 246 -9.92 -22.23 0.68
C VAL A 246 -10.42 -20.97 -0.06
N ALA A 247 -10.45 -20.87 -1.39
CA ALA A 247 -11.09 -21.80 -2.32
C ALA A 247 -10.45 -21.82 -3.74
N ILE A 248 -10.09 -23.03 -4.21
CA ILE A 248 -9.65 -23.33 -5.59
C ILE A 248 -10.69 -24.22 -6.32
N SER A 249 -11.85 -24.50 -5.69
CA SER A 249 -12.89 -25.37 -6.28
C SER A 249 -13.41 -24.90 -7.65
N ASP A 250 -13.26 -23.61 -7.95
CA ASP A 250 -13.82 -23.01 -9.17
C ASP A 250 -12.91 -23.18 -10.39
N ILE A 251 -11.61 -23.44 -10.19
CA ILE A 251 -10.66 -23.69 -11.28
C ILE A 251 -10.73 -25.15 -11.75
N TYR A 252 -10.92 -26.09 -10.81
CA TYR A 252 -11.04 -27.53 -11.13
C TYR A 252 -12.32 -27.86 -11.90
N SER A 253 -13.42 -27.15 -11.65
CA SER A 253 -14.72 -27.42 -12.28
C SER A 253 -14.77 -27.06 -13.78
N GLN A 254 -13.85 -26.23 -14.27
CA GLN A 254 -13.82 -25.82 -15.69
C GLN A 254 -12.93 -26.70 -16.58
N MET A 255 -12.09 -27.57 -16.00
CA MET A 255 -11.19 -28.45 -16.76
C MET A 255 -11.69 -29.90 -16.86
N ALA A 256 -12.75 -30.28 -16.13
CA ALA A 256 -13.33 -31.62 -16.18
C ALA A 256 -14.41 -31.80 -17.28
N ASN A 257 -14.73 -30.75 -18.05
CA ASN A 257 -15.82 -30.73 -19.04
C ASN A 257 -15.37 -30.46 -20.49
N LYS A 258 -14.20 -30.98 -20.92
CA LYS A 258 -13.80 -30.99 -22.34
C LYS A 258 -13.06 -32.27 -22.72
#